data_AF-A0A934CWM7-F1
#
_entry.id   AF-A0A934CWM7-F1
#
_cell.length_a   1.000
_cell.length_b   1.000
_cell.length_c   1.000
_cell.angle_alpha   90.00
_cell.angle_beta   90.00
_cell.angle_gamma   90.00
#
_symmetry.space_group_name_H-M   'P 1'
#
loop_
_entity.id
_entity.type
_entity.pdbx_description
1 polymer ?
#
loop_
_entity_poly.entity_id
_entity_poly.type
_entity_poly.pdbx_seq_one_letter_code
_entity_poly.pdbx_strand_id
1 'polypeptide(L)'
;RVFFLYLFVCVAGTIMIAYAFQYLVFTPYVDTGNPVLQGVRSISGGSSAVITKAHNNKFVKVVMNPGGKGIIATYNNSVEGRGGIVFDSGGERFMEGSANKYDNRRYMENIAAWLEENNVSEGGRNILIYNTAGSLEADKDPFSRSAFEGLEKKDGFKIKLTDRKETPQISRSLLEQYSQLWIIFGEAGPACCFSDAELKTITGFSQDGKGLLIAAGKHHEGTDLTAVNRLSSGFGVTFSGPVENAEELRVSTSFYFFNRMSELLERFYKQF
;
A
#
# COMPACT_ATOMS: atom_id res chain seq x y z
N ARG A 1 16.17 2.60 51.97
CA ARG A 1 15.35 3.56 51.19
C ARG A 1 15.94 3.82 49.80
N VAL A 2 17.23 4.17 49.68
CA VAL A 2 17.91 4.39 48.37
C VAL A 2 17.92 3.14 47.47
N PHE A 3 18.18 1.96 48.04
CA PHE A 3 18.19 0.69 47.30
C PHE A 3 16.83 0.33 46.68
N PHE A 4 15.73 0.58 47.40
CA PHE A 4 14.37 0.34 46.89
C PHE A 4 14.00 1.28 45.73
N LEU A 5 14.47 2.53 45.79
CA LEU A 5 14.25 3.49 44.71
C LEU A 5 14.99 3.06 43.44
N TYR A 6 16.23 2.59 43.58
CA TYR A 6 17.04 2.13 42.46
C TYR A 6 16.46 0.87 41.80
N LEU A 7 16.02 -0.10 42.62
CA LEU A 7 15.34 -1.29 42.14
C LEU A 7 14.05 -0.94 41.38
N PHE A 8 13.24 -0.02 41.91
CA PHE A 8 12.00 0.41 41.26
C PHE A 8 12.25 1.10 39.92
N VAL A 9 13.26 1.97 39.83
CA VAL A 9 13.64 2.63 38.56
C VAL A 9 14.16 1.61 37.54
N CYS A 10 14.97 0.63 37.96
CA CYS A 10 15.44 -0.43 37.05
C CYS A 10 14.31 -1.33 36.56
N VAL A 11 13.38 -1.73 37.44
CA VAL A 11 12.25 -2.60 37.06
C VAL A 11 11.27 -1.83 36.17
N ALA A 12 10.89 -0.60 36.55
CA ALA A 12 9.99 0.22 35.73
C ALA A 12 10.62 0.57 34.38
N GLY A 13 11.91 0.89 34.36
CA GLY A 13 12.68 1.12 33.13
C GLY A 13 12.73 -0.12 32.23
N THR A 14 12.97 -1.30 32.81
CA THR A 14 13.00 -2.56 32.06
C THR A 14 11.62 -2.93 31.51
N ILE A 15 10.55 -2.74 32.28
CA ILE A 15 9.16 -2.97 31.84
C ILE A 15 8.79 -1.99 30.73
N MET A 16 9.12 -0.70 30.88
CA MET A 16 8.88 0.32 29.84
C MET A 16 9.65 0.01 28.55
N ILE A 17 10.92 -0.39 28.65
CA ILE A 17 11.72 -0.81 27.50
C ILE A 17 11.12 -2.08 26.87
N ALA A 18 10.75 -3.09 27.66
CA ALA A 18 10.15 -4.31 27.14
C ALA A 18 8.81 -4.06 26.45
N TYR A 19 7.94 -3.22 27.02
CA TYR A 19 6.68 -2.81 26.42
C TYR A 19 6.89 -2.00 25.14
N ALA A 20 7.83 -1.05 25.15
CA ALA A 20 8.20 -0.30 23.97
C ALA A 20 8.75 -1.21 22.87
N PHE A 21 9.59 -2.19 23.22
CA PHE A 21 10.11 -3.20 22.28
C PHE A 21 9.00 -4.12 21.75
N GLN A 22 8.06 -4.57 22.56
CA GLN A 22 6.94 -5.38 22.08
C GLN A 22 6.06 -4.60 21.09
N TYR A 23 5.79 -3.32 21.38
CA TYR A 23 4.95 -2.47 20.53
C TYR A 23 5.68 -1.99 19.25
N LEU A 24 7.00 -1.81 19.31
CA LEU A 24 7.81 -1.28 18.20
C LEU A 24 8.48 -2.36 17.34
N VAL A 25 8.74 -3.56 17.89
CA VAL A 25 9.57 -4.60 17.24
C VAL A 25 8.80 -5.89 16.97
N PHE A 26 7.69 -6.18 17.69
CA PHE A 26 7.02 -7.48 17.64
C PHE A 26 5.53 -7.42 17.30
N THR A 27 5.15 -6.72 16.22
CA THR A 27 4.04 -7.21 15.41
C THR A 27 4.63 -8.21 14.41
N PRO A 28 4.65 -9.53 14.73
CA PRO A 28 5.16 -10.52 13.78
C PRO A 28 4.40 -10.34 12.47
N TYR A 29 5.13 -10.43 11.35
CA TYR A 29 4.60 -10.28 9.99
C TYR A 29 4.30 -8.85 9.50
N VAL A 30 4.64 -7.80 10.25
CA VAL A 30 4.54 -6.40 9.78
C VAL A 30 5.90 -5.82 9.40
N ASP A 31 6.08 -5.47 8.13
CA ASP A 31 7.29 -4.83 7.59
C ASP A 31 7.18 -3.31 7.69
N THR A 32 7.42 -2.79 8.91
CA THR A 32 7.41 -1.35 9.20
C THR A 32 8.52 -0.56 8.49
N GLY A 33 9.41 -1.26 7.79
CA GLY A 33 10.52 -0.71 7.02
C GLY A 33 10.39 -0.68 5.53
N ASN A 34 9.22 -1.05 5.06
CA ASN A 34 8.99 -1.13 3.64
C ASN A 34 9.13 0.26 3.01
N PRO A 35 9.87 0.40 1.90
CA PRO A 35 10.07 1.68 1.21
C PRO A 35 8.77 2.40 0.85
N VAL A 36 7.65 1.68 0.68
CA VAL A 36 6.34 2.31 0.44
C VAL A 36 5.94 3.31 1.53
N LEU A 37 6.40 3.14 2.78
CA LEU A 37 6.12 4.06 3.90
C LEU A 37 7.29 5.01 4.21
N GLN A 38 8.35 5.03 3.40
CA GLN A 38 9.53 5.86 3.66
C GLN A 38 9.17 7.35 3.68
N GLY A 39 9.47 8.02 4.79
CA GLY A 39 9.18 9.46 4.94
C GLY A 39 7.69 9.80 5.10
N VAL A 40 6.80 8.80 5.17
CA VAL A 40 5.36 8.96 5.43
C VAL A 40 5.14 8.94 6.94
N ARG A 41 4.58 10.01 7.50
CA ARG A 41 4.22 10.11 8.92
C ARG A 41 2.79 9.67 9.15
N SER A 42 1.88 10.06 8.27
CA SER A 42 0.49 9.64 8.32
C SER A 42 -0.16 9.61 6.95
N ILE A 43 -1.17 8.76 6.82
CA ILE A 43 -2.01 8.63 5.63
C ILE A 43 -3.48 8.78 6.02
N SER A 44 -4.35 9.05 5.04
CA SER A 44 -5.79 9.09 5.32
C SER A 44 -6.28 7.72 5.81
N GLY A 45 -7.09 7.71 6.86
CA GLY A 45 -7.84 6.54 7.30
C GLY A 45 -9.29 6.58 6.83
N GLY A 46 -10.21 6.40 7.76
CA GLY A 46 -11.64 6.17 7.48
C GLY A 46 -11.98 4.70 7.26
N SER A 47 -13.12 4.47 6.60
CA SER A 47 -13.64 3.14 6.33
C SER A 47 -12.79 2.38 5.31
N SER A 48 -12.35 1.18 5.70
CA SER A 48 -11.48 0.33 4.88
C SER A 48 -11.75 -1.14 5.15
N ALA A 49 -11.36 -1.99 4.21
CA ALA A 49 -11.36 -3.43 4.44
C ALA A 49 -10.14 -3.88 5.28
N VAL A 50 -10.18 -5.09 5.85
CA VAL A 50 -9.00 -5.74 6.43
C VAL A 50 -8.33 -6.62 5.40
N ILE A 51 -7.03 -6.40 5.22
CA ILE A 51 -6.13 -7.28 4.47
C ILE A 51 -5.74 -8.46 5.36
N THR A 52 -6.01 -9.65 4.86
CA THR A 52 -5.57 -10.93 5.43
C THR A 52 -4.66 -11.63 4.41
N LYS A 53 -3.56 -12.21 4.91
CA LYS A 53 -2.61 -12.98 4.08
C LYS A 53 -2.76 -14.47 4.35
N ALA A 54 -2.57 -15.29 3.33
CA ALA A 54 -2.50 -16.74 3.50
C ALA A 54 -1.33 -17.11 4.44
N HIS A 55 -1.58 -18.03 5.37
CA HIS A 55 -0.66 -18.36 6.48
C HIS A 55 0.77 -18.67 6.00
N ASN A 56 0.90 -19.41 4.89
CA ASN A 56 2.20 -19.88 4.39
C ASN A 56 2.74 -19.04 3.22
N ASN A 57 2.13 -17.90 2.90
CA ASN A 57 2.65 -17.03 1.85
C ASN A 57 3.76 -16.14 2.39
N LYS A 58 5.01 -16.50 2.05
CA LYS A 58 6.23 -15.77 2.41
C LYS A 58 6.51 -14.53 1.55
N PHE A 59 5.84 -14.44 0.39
CA PHE A 59 6.02 -13.34 -0.55
C PHE A 59 5.16 -12.13 -0.18
N VAL A 60 4.10 -12.34 0.61
CA VAL A 60 3.24 -11.28 1.14
C VAL A 60 3.74 -10.80 2.49
N LYS A 61 3.95 -9.49 2.61
CA LYS A 61 4.25 -8.80 3.87
C LYS A 61 3.17 -7.77 4.14
N VAL A 62 2.58 -7.79 5.34
CA VAL A 62 1.73 -6.68 5.79
C VAL A 62 2.66 -5.52 6.13
N VAL A 63 2.37 -4.32 5.67
CA VAL A 63 3.25 -3.15 5.84
C VAL A 63 2.64 -2.16 6.82
N MET A 64 1.31 -2.08 6.87
CA MET A 64 0.59 -1.23 7.82
C MET A 64 -0.57 -2.00 8.46
N ASN A 65 -0.59 -2.03 9.80
CA ASN A 65 -1.48 -2.89 10.59
C ASN A 65 -2.04 -2.19 11.85
N PRO A 66 -2.75 -1.05 11.70
CA PRO A 66 -3.30 -0.31 12.85
C PRO A 66 -4.24 -1.20 13.66
N GLY A 67 -3.99 -1.33 14.96
CA GLY A 67 -4.83 -2.13 15.86
C GLY A 67 -4.93 -3.62 15.49
N GLY A 68 -3.93 -4.17 14.78
CA GLY A 68 -3.95 -5.56 14.31
C GLY A 68 -4.81 -5.82 13.08
N LYS A 69 -5.31 -4.76 12.43
CA LYS A 69 -6.09 -4.81 11.20
C LYS A 69 -5.21 -4.38 10.02
N GLY A 70 -4.80 -5.33 9.19
CA GLY A 70 -3.92 -5.06 8.05
C GLY A 70 -4.62 -4.16 7.04
N ILE A 71 -3.98 -3.07 6.62
CA ILE A 71 -4.56 -2.14 5.64
C ILE A 71 -3.68 -1.90 4.41
N ILE A 72 -2.38 -2.17 4.53
CA ILE A 72 -1.44 -2.14 3.40
C ILE A 72 -0.60 -3.40 3.46
N ALA A 73 -0.42 -4.05 2.31
CA ALA A 73 0.49 -5.17 2.16
C ALA A 73 1.23 -5.10 0.83
N THR A 74 2.37 -5.77 0.74
CA THR A 74 3.15 -5.91 -0.49
C THR A 74 3.38 -7.37 -0.81
N TYR A 75 3.36 -7.74 -2.08
CA TYR A 75 3.82 -9.03 -2.59
C TYR A 75 5.06 -8.83 -3.46
N ASN A 76 6.11 -9.62 -3.24
CA ASN A 76 7.29 -9.63 -4.09
C ASN A 76 7.82 -11.06 -4.24
N ASN A 77 7.95 -11.52 -5.49
CA ASN A 77 8.55 -12.80 -5.84
C ASN A 77 9.55 -12.65 -6.98
N SER A 78 10.63 -11.90 -6.73
CA SER A 78 11.71 -11.67 -7.68
C SER A 78 12.41 -12.96 -8.14
N VAL A 79 12.39 -14.03 -7.33
CA VAL A 79 12.97 -15.33 -7.69
C VAL A 79 12.27 -15.97 -8.88
N GLU A 80 10.96 -15.82 -8.99
CA GLU A 80 10.17 -16.26 -10.15
C GLU A 80 10.05 -15.19 -11.25
N GLY A 81 10.76 -14.06 -11.12
CA GLY A 81 10.66 -12.96 -12.07
C GLY A 81 9.30 -12.27 -12.09
N ARG A 82 8.51 -12.36 -11.01
CA ARG A 82 7.23 -11.64 -10.93
C ARG A 82 7.45 -10.22 -10.45
N GLY A 83 6.71 -9.29 -11.04
CA GLY A 83 6.72 -7.90 -10.62
C GLY A 83 6.09 -7.70 -9.24
N GLY A 84 6.54 -6.66 -8.54
CA GLY A 84 6.00 -6.27 -7.24
C GLY A 84 4.51 -5.93 -7.28
N ILE A 85 3.80 -6.18 -6.18
CA ILE A 85 2.40 -5.81 -6.03
C ILE A 85 2.18 -5.10 -4.70
N VAL A 86 1.46 -3.97 -4.72
CA VAL A 86 0.96 -3.30 -3.52
C VAL A 86 -0.53 -3.56 -3.38
N PHE A 87 -0.98 -3.91 -2.18
CA PHE A 87 -2.37 -4.04 -1.80
C PHE A 87 -2.71 -2.95 -0.79
N ASP A 88 -3.78 -2.21 -1.05
CA ASP A 88 -4.25 -1.13 -0.20
C ASP A 88 -5.74 -1.30 0.08
N SER A 89 -6.17 -1.22 1.33
CA SER A 89 -7.59 -1.38 1.68
C SER A 89 -8.41 -0.09 1.67
N GLY A 90 -7.79 1.05 1.38
CA GLY A 90 -8.39 2.39 1.38
C GLY A 90 -8.10 3.18 0.10
N GLY A 91 -8.79 2.83 -0.97
CA GLY A 91 -8.69 3.43 -2.30
C GLY A 91 -9.01 4.93 -2.34
N GLU A 92 -9.72 5.45 -1.33
CA GLU A 92 -9.96 6.89 -1.18
C GLU A 92 -8.68 7.73 -1.15
N ARG A 93 -7.56 7.17 -0.67
CA ARG A 93 -6.27 7.87 -0.61
C ARG A 93 -5.78 8.35 -1.98
N PHE A 94 -6.25 7.73 -3.04
CA PHE A 94 -5.89 8.02 -4.42
C PHE A 94 -6.90 8.95 -5.11
N MET A 95 -8.02 9.25 -4.44
CA MET A 95 -9.12 10.05 -4.99
C MET A 95 -8.99 11.53 -4.62
N GLU A 96 -9.62 12.38 -5.42
CA GLU A 96 -9.74 13.81 -5.21
C GLU A 96 -10.37 14.10 -3.83
N GLY A 97 -9.82 15.09 -3.13
CA GLY A 97 -10.19 15.43 -1.75
C GLY A 97 -9.43 14.68 -0.65
N SER A 98 -8.83 13.52 -0.94
CA SER A 98 -8.00 12.77 0.01
C SER A 98 -6.54 12.65 -0.41
N ALA A 99 -6.24 12.62 -1.71
CA ALA A 99 -4.89 12.49 -2.26
C ALA A 99 -3.87 13.53 -1.77
N ASN A 100 -4.34 14.73 -1.39
CA ASN A 100 -3.52 15.82 -0.85
C ASN A 100 -3.55 15.95 0.68
N LYS A 101 -4.30 15.07 1.37
CA LYS A 101 -4.34 15.04 2.83
C LYS A 101 -3.15 14.25 3.38
N TYR A 102 -2.63 14.70 4.52
CA TYR A 102 -1.49 14.07 5.20
C TYR A 102 -0.32 13.83 4.23
N ASP A 103 0.34 12.68 4.30
CA ASP A 103 1.44 12.31 3.42
C ASP A 103 1.01 11.37 2.27
N ASN A 104 -0.28 11.36 1.88
CA ASN A 104 -0.77 10.47 0.82
C ASN A 104 -0.02 10.66 -0.51
N ARG A 105 0.35 11.90 -0.86
CA ARG A 105 1.15 12.17 -2.06
C ARG A 105 2.52 11.48 -2.00
N ARG A 106 3.22 11.59 -0.88
CA ARG A 106 4.50 10.89 -0.67
C ARG A 106 4.31 9.39 -0.72
N TYR A 107 3.25 8.87 -0.11
CA TYR A 107 2.92 7.45 -0.15
C TYR A 107 2.72 6.95 -1.59
N MET A 108 1.99 7.68 -2.44
CA MET A 108 1.82 7.36 -3.86
C MET A 108 3.13 7.42 -4.65
N GLU A 109 3.98 8.43 -4.39
CA GLU A 109 5.35 8.50 -4.94
C GLU A 109 6.16 7.25 -4.59
N ASN A 110 6.11 6.82 -3.32
CA ASN A 110 6.84 5.65 -2.86
C ASN A 110 6.28 4.34 -3.45
N ILE A 111 4.96 4.23 -3.66
CA ILE A 111 4.37 3.07 -4.36
C ILE A 111 4.94 2.98 -5.77
N ALA A 112 4.91 4.08 -6.54
CA ALA A 112 5.39 4.08 -7.91
C ALA A 112 6.88 3.72 -7.98
N ALA A 113 7.70 4.29 -7.10
CA ALA A 113 9.13 3.99 -7.03
C ALA A 113 9.37 2.53 -6.64
N TRP A 114 8.69 2.02 -5.61
CA TRP A 114 8.85 0.64 -5.16
C TRP A 114 8.39 -0.37 -6.22
N LEU A 115 7.29 -0.12 -6.92
CA LEU A 115 6.83 -0.96 -8.02
C LEU A 115 7.82 -0.95 -9.19
N GLU A 116 8.46 0.18 -9.46
CA GLU A 116 9.49 0.29 -10.51
C GLU A 116 10.78 -0.43 -10.12
N GLU A 117 11.24 -0.31 -8.87
CA GLU A 117 12.40 -1.04 -8.34
C GLU A 117 12.19 -2.56 -8.35
N ASN A 118 10.93 -3.00 -8.24
CA ASN A 118 10.54 -4.41 -8.29
C ASN A 118 9.93 -4.80 -9.64
N ASN A 119 10.16 -3.99 -10.68
CA ASN A 119 9.86 -4.34 -12.05
C ASN A 119 11.07 -5.02 -12.67
N VAL A 120 10.87 -6.21 -13.23
CA VAL A 120 11.94 -6.98 -13.90
C VAL A 120 11.77 -7.02 -15.43
N SER A 121 10.78 -6.30 -15.96
CA SER A 121 10.54 -6.15 -17.39
C SER A 121 11.27 -4.94 -17.98
N GLU A 122 11.67 -5.04 -19.24
CA GLU A 122 12.18 -3.89 -20.00
C GLU A 122 10.98 -3.06 -20.48
N GLY A 123 10.73 -1.92 -19.83
CA GLY A 123 9.62 -1.04 -20.17
C GLY A 123 9.90 0.42 -19.80
N GLY A 124 9.21 1.35 -20.46
CA GLY A 124 9.22 2.76 -20.07
C GLY A 124 8.40 2.98 -18.80
N ARG A 125 8.71 4.06 -18.05
CA ARG A 125 7.99 4.48 -16.83
C ARG A 125 6.58 4.98 -17.13
N ASN A 126 5.67 4.05 -17.41
CA ASN A 126 4.30 4.35 -17.83
C ASN A 126 3.32 3.67 -16.86
N ILE A 127 2.43 4.45 -16.24
CA ILE A 127 1.44 3.95 -15.28
C ILE A 127 0.06 4.08 -15.91
N LEU A 128 -0.68 2.97 -15.95
CA LEU A 128 -2.12 2.98 -16.22
C LEU A 128 -2.88 2.93 -14.90
N ILE A 129 -3.64 3.98 -14.57
CA ILE A 129 -4.52 4.01 -13.41
C ILE A 129 -5.95 3.75 -13.90
N TYR A 130 -6.54 2.66 -13.39
CA TYR A 130 -7.80 2.10 -13.84
C TYR A 130 -8.81 2.12 -12.69
N ASN A 131 -9.85 2.93 -12.84
CA ASN A 131 -10.99 2.95 -11.92
C ASN A 131 -12.03 1.90 -12.33
N THR A 132 -12.49 1.07 -11.40
CA THR A 132 -13.57 0.12 -11.69
C THR A 132 -14.98 0.69 -11.46
N ALA A 133 -15.10 1.86 -10.83
CA ALA A 133 -16.38 2.57 -10.73
C ALA A 133 -16.87 2.94 -12.14
N GLY A 134 -18.15 2.71 -12.42
CA GLY A 134 -18.77 3.12 -13.67
C GLY A 134 -18.85 4.65 -13.75
N SER A 135 -18.00 5.23 -14.58
CA SER A 135 -17.90 6.66 -14.94
C SER A 135 -17.06 7.54 -14.01
N LEU A 136 -15.92 7.99 -14.53
CA LEU A 136 -15.44 9.36 -14.36
C LEU A 136 -16.51 10.24 -15.03
N GLU A 137 -17.26 11.05 -14.29
CA GLU A 137 -18.13 12.04 -14.93
C GLU A 137 -17.23 12.98 -15.75
N ALA A 138 -17.67 13.38 -16.95
CA ALA A 138 -16.83 14.10 -17.93
C ALA A 138 -16.20 15.40 -17.38
N ASP A 139 -16.79 15.98 -16.31
CA ASP A 139 -16.35 17.23 -15.69
C ASP A 139 -15.72 17.05 -14.30
N LYS A 140 -15.62 15.82 -13.77
CA LYS A 140 -14.99 15.53 -12.47
C LYS A 140 -14.16 14.27 -12.57
N ASP A 141 -12.87 14.47 -12.84
CA ASP A 141 -11.86 13.45 -12.62
C ASP A 141 -11.89 13.08 -11.11
N PRO A 142 -12.32 11.87 -10.73
CA PRO A 142 -12.32 11.46 -9.34
C PRO A 142 -10.90 11.26 -8.81
N PHE A 143 -9.89 11.27 -9.68
CA PHE A 143 -8.51 11.23 -9.29
C PHE A 143 -7.91 12.62 -9.14
N SER A 144 -7.01 12.76 -8.16
CA SER A 144 -6.31 14.02 -7.99
C SER A 144 -5.14 14.15 -8.95
N ARG A 145 -5.34 14.90 -10.04
CA ARG A 145 -4.26 15.24 -10.98
C ARG A 145 -3.06 15.87 -10.27
N SER A 146 -3.33 16.76 -9.32
CA SER A 146 -2.29 17.43 -8.52
C SER A 146 -1.44 16.48 -7.67
N ALA A 147 -1.99 15.32 -7.28
CA ALA A 147 -1.24 14.31 -6.55
C ALA A 147 -0.32 13.49 -7.46
N PHE A 148 -0.70 13.33 -8.73
CA PHE A 148 0.09 12.64 -9.75
C PHE A 148 1.10 13.54 -10.46
N GLU A 149 0.96 14.86 -10.38
CA GLU A 149 1.95 15.81 -10.92
C GLU A 149 3.36 15.56 -10.37
N GLY A 150 3.49 15.08 -9.13
CA GLY A 150 4.78 14.71 -8.54
C GLY A 150 5.45 13.58 -9.32
N LEU A 151 4.69 12.51 -9.60
CA LEU A 151 5.17 11.36 -10.38
C LEU A 151 5.58 11.76 -11.81
N GLU A 152 4.80 12.64 -12.46
CA GLU A 152 5.10 13.07 -13.83
C GLU A 152 6.30 14.01 -13.89
N LYS A 153 6.31 15.07 -13.06
CA LYS A 153 7.32 16.14 -13.15
C LYS A 153 8.65 15.76 -12.51
N LYS A 154 8.63 15.01 -11.41
CA LYS A 154 9.84 14.69 -10.63
C LYS A 154 10.43 13.35 -11.01
N ASP A 155 9.58 12.33 -11.14
CA ASP A 155 10.03 10.94 -11.30
C ASP A 155 9.94 10.44 -12.76
N GLY A 156 9.40 11.28 -13.66
CA GLY A 156 9.39 11.07 -15.10
C GLY A 156 8.39 10.01 -15.57
N PHE A 157 7.37 9.70 -14.77
CA PHE A 157 6.32 8.78 -15.17
C PHE A 157 5.38 9.42 -16.21
N LYS A 158 4.89 8.64 -17.16
CA LYS A 158 3.73 9.00 -17.98
C LYS A 158 2.50 8.31 -17.43
N ILE A 159 1.50 9.08 -17.05
CA ILE A 159 0.31 8.54 -16.38
C ILE A 159 -0.88 8.62 -17.33
N LYS A 160 -1.60 7.51 -17.50
CA LYS A 160 -2.91 7.49 -18.13
C LYS A 160 -3.95 7.10 -17.09
N LEU A 161 -4.96 7.95 -16.93
CA LEU A 161 -6.15 7.66 -16.16
C LEU A 161 -7.22 7.10 -17.10
N THR A 162 -7.96 6.08 -16.67
CA THR A 162 -9.09 5.51 -17.42
C THR A 162 -10.06 4.84 -16.45
N ASP A 163 -11.26 4.52 -16.94
CA ASP A 163 -12.24 3.71 -16.24
C ASP A 163 -12.87 2.64 -17.14
N ARG A 164 -13.91 1.98 -16.61
CA ARG A 164 -14.76 1.01 -17.32
C ARG A 164 -15.60 1.61 -18.47
N LYS A 165 -15.80 2.92 -18.52
CA LYS A 165 -16.59 3.58 -19.57
C LYS A 165 -15.72 3.86 -20.79
N GLU A 166 -14.53 4.41 -20.57
CA GLU A 166 -13.55 4.72 -21.61
C GLU A 166 -12.80 3.47 -22.09
N THR A 167 -12.47 2.57 -21.16
CA THR A 167 -11.79 1.31 -21.44
C THR A 167 -12.62 0.16 -20.85
N PRO A 168 -13.64 -0.34 -21.58
CA PRO A 168 -14.54 -1.37 -21.06
C PRO A 168 -13.86 -2.68 -20.66
N GLN A 169 -12.71 -2.99 -21.25
CA GLN A 169 -11.99 -4.22 -21.01
C GLN A 169 -10.48 -3.97 -20.91
N ILE A 170 -9.83 -4.56 -19.91
CA ILE A 170 -8.37 -4.59 -19.82
C ILE A 170 -7.85 -5.72 -20.71
N SER A 171 -7.21 -5.36 -21.83
CA SER A 171 -6.61 -6.29 -22.78
C SER A 171 -5.08 -6.31 -22.68
N ARG A 172 -4.45 -7.37 -23.22
CA ARG A 172 -2.99 -7.46 -23.30
C ARG A 172 -2.40 -6.29 -24.10
N SER A 173 -2.99 -5.97 -25.26
CA SER A 173 -2.53 -4.89 -26.13
C SER A 173 -2.59 -3.52 -25.46
N LEU A 174 -3.59 -3.28 -24.60
CA LEU A 174 -3.64 -2.07 -23.78
C LEU A 174 -2.42 -1.98 -22.85
N LEU A 175 -2.09 -3.09 -22.18
CA LEU A 175 -1.06 -3.15 -21.14
C LEU A 175 0.39 -3.22 -21.66
N GLU A 176 0.61 -3.50 -22.95
CA GLU A 176 1.95 -3.67 -23.52
C GLU A 176 2.88 -2.49 -23.24
N GLN A 177 2.37 -1.26 -23.38
CA GLN A 177 3.14 -0.03 -23.20
C GLN A 177 3.35 0.39 -21.73
N TYR A 178 2.64 -0.22 -20.78
CA TYR A 178 2.70 0.16 -19.37
C TYR A 178 3.68 -0.70 -18.59
N SER A 179 4.43 -0.08 -17.68
CA SER A 179 5.27 -0.77 -16.68
C SER A 179 4.53 -1.02 -15.38
N GLN A 180 3.47 -0.24 -15.12
CA GLN A 180 2.65 -0.38 -13.93
C GLN A 180 1.16 -0.28 -14.25
N LEU A 181 0.36 -1.07 -13.54
CA LEU A 181 -1.09 -1.04 -13.58
C LEU A 181 -1.62 -0.79 -12.16
N TRP A 182 -2.41 0.25 -11.98
CA TRP A 182 -3.00 0.60 -10.69
C TRP A 182 -4.51 0.45 -10.79
N ILE A 183 -5.06 -0.56 -10.13
CA ILE A 183 -6.49 -0.85 -10.14
C ILE A 183 -7.07 -0.36 -8.83
N ILE A 184 -7.98 0.59 -8.93
CA ILE A 184 -8.69 1.12 -7.77
C ILE A 184 -10.15 0.73 -7.90
N PHE A 185 -10.59 -0.12 -6.98
CA PHE A 185 -11.93 -0.64 -6.99
C PHE A 185 -12.91 0.43 -6.47
N GLY A 186 -13.98 0.69 -7.23
CA GLY A 186 -15.06 1.59 -6.81
C GLY A 186 -16.05 0.93 -5.85
N GLU A 187 -17.07 1.69 -5.45
CA GLU A 187 -18.26 1.12 -4.79
C GLU A 187 -18.95 0.11 -5.72
N ALA A 188 -19.32 -1.04 -5.17
CA ALA A 188 -19.78 -2.18 -5.95
C ALA A 188 -21.04 -1.85 -6.77
N GLY A 189 -20.96 -2.06 -8.08
CA GLY A 189 -22.09 -2.07 -9.01
C GLY A 189 -21.94 -3.24 -9.98
N PRO A 190 -22.99 -3.64 -10.73
CA PRO A 190 -22.96 -4.83 -11.60
C PRO A 190 -21.86 -4.82 -12.69
N ALA A 191 -21.25 -3.65 -12.96
CA ALA A 191 -20.12 -3.49 -13.87
C ALA A 191 -18.72 -3.55 -13.20
N CYS A 192 -18.63 -3.82 -11.89
CA CYS A 192 -17.37 -3.78 -11.15
C CYS A 192 -16.47 -5.01 -11.36
N CYS A 193 -17.03 -6.13 -11.83
CA CYS A 193 -16.33 -7.40 -11.92
C CYS A 193 -15.47 -7.51 -13.19
N PHE A 194 -14.23 -7.98 -13.03
CA PHE A 194 -13.41 -8.43 -14.16
C PHE A 194 -13.88 -9.79 -14.66
N SER A 195 -13.92 -9.95 -16.00
CA SER A 195 -14.09 -11.26 -16.63
C SER A 195 -12.86 -12.14 -16.41
N ASP A 196 -12.99 -13.45 -16.60
CA ASP A 196 -11.86 -14.40 -16.43
C ASP A 196 -10.69 -14.08 -17.37
N ALA A 197 -10.99 -13.59 -18.57
CA ALA A 197 -9.98 -13.17 -19.54
C ALA A 197 -9.20 -11.94 -19.05
N GLU A 198 -9.87 -10.98 -18.40
CA GLU A 198 -9.23 -9.82 -17.81
C GLU A 198 -8.41 -10.21 -16.58
N LEU A 199 -8.95 -11.05 -15.70
CA LEU A 199 -8.21 -11.55 -14.53
C LEU A 199 -6.93 -12.28 -14.97
N LYS A 200 -7.01 -13.10 -16.03
CA LYS A 200 -5.83 -13.75 -16.62
C LYS A 200 -4.85 -12.73 -17.20
N THR A 201 -5.34 -11.68 -17.86
CA THR A 201 -4.51 -10.62 -18.44
C THR A 201 -3.78 -9.82 -17.36
N ILE A 202 -4.49 -9.40 -16.31
CA ILE A 202 -3.92 -8.64 -15.18
C ILE A 202 -2.93 -9.50 -14.39
N THR A 203 -3.25 -10.77 -14.14
CA THR A 203 -2.32 -11.69 -13.47
C THR A 203 -1.08 -11.93 -14.32
N GLY A 204 -1.26 -12.11 -15.64
CA GLY A 204 -0.17 -12.23 -16.61
C GLY A 204 0.74 -11.01 -16.65
N PHE A 205 0.19 -9.80 -16.48
CA PHE A 205 0.97 -8.57 -16.42
C PHE A 205 2.03 -8.60 -15.30
N SER A 206 1.68 -9.08 -14.10
CA SER A 206 2.65 -9.26 -13.01
C SER A 206 3.60 -10.43 -13.26
N GLN A 207 3.14 -11.51 -13.91
CA GLN A 207 4.00 -12.63 -14.31
C GLN A 207 5.04 -12.23 -15.36
N ASP A 208 4.73 -11.26 -16.22
CA ASP A 208 5.64 -10.64 -17.18
C ASP A 208 6.65 -9.68 -16.49
N GLY A 209 6.64 -9.61 -15.15
CA GLY A 209 7.60 -8.83 -14.37
C GLY A 209 7.17 -7.41 -14.02
N LYS A 210 5.96 -6.98 -14.39
CA LYS A 210 5.48 -5.59 -14.25
C LYS A 210 4.77 -5.33 -12.93
N GLY A 211 4.74 -4.06 -12.50
CA GLY A 211 4.24 -3.65 -11.19
C GLY A 211 2.71 -3.50 -11.12
N LEU A 212 2.09 -3.94 -10.02
CA LEU A 212 0.63 -3.84 -9.84
C LEU A 212 0.28 -3.14 -8.52
N LEU A 213 -0.69 -2.23 -8.53
CA LEU A 213 -1.38 -1.75 -7.33
C LEU A 213 -2.82 -2.24 -7.36
N ILE A 214 -3.29 -2.83 -6.26
CA ILE A 214 -4.67 -3.25 -6.06
C ILE A 214 -5.20 -2.52 -4.83
N ALA A 215 -6.06 -1.54 -5.03
CA ALA A 215 -6.68 -0.78 -3.95
C ALA A 215 -8.18 -1.11 -3.84
N ALA A 216 -8.63 -1.58 -2.69
CA ALA A 216 -10.06 -1.73 -2.41
C ALA A 216 -10.70 -0.35 -2.19
N GLY A 217 -11.92 -0.14 -2.68
CA GLY A 217 -12.64 1.12 -2.53
C GLY A 217 -13.14 1.39 -1.10
N LYS A 218 -14.03 2.36 -0.97
CA LYS A 218 -14.78 2.59 0.29
C LYS A 218 -15.46 1.30 0.70
N HIS A 219 -15.27 0.88 1.95
CA HIS A 219 -15.86 -0.33 2.45
C HIS A 219 -16.78 -0.03 3.64
N HIS A 220 -18.08 -0.18 3.42
CA HIS A 220 -19.11 -0.13 4.45
C HIS A 220 -19.73 -1.52 4.64
N GLU A 221 -20.54 -1.69 5.69
CA GLU A 221 -21.25 -2.94 5.94
C GLU A 221 -22.10 -3.33 4.71
N GLY A 222 -21.90 -4.55 4.20
CA GLY A 222 -22.57 -5.04 2.97
C GLY A 222 -21.86 -4.71 1.65
N THR A 223 -20.71 -4.02 1.67
CA THR A 223 -19.90 -3.82 0.45
C THR A 223 -19.39 -5.14 -0.11
N ASP A 224 -19.64 -5.38 -1.41
CA ASP A 224 -19.16 -6.56 -2.12
C ASP A 224 -17.66 -6.46 -2.42
N LEU A 225 -16.87 -7.31 -1.76
CA LEU A 225 -15.41 -7.45 -1.97
C LEU A 225 -15.06 -8.57 -2.96
N THR A 226 -16.04 -9.19 -3.61
CA THR A 226 -15.83 -10.33 -4.52
C THR A 226 -14.89 -9.95 -5.66
N ALA A 227 -15.09 -8.80 -6.30
CA ALA A 227 -14.29 -8.38 -7.44
C ALA A 227 -12.80 -8.22 -7.08
N VAL A 228 -12.49 -7.53 -5.98
CA VAL A 228 -11.11 -7.35 -5.52
C VAL A 228 -10.49 -8.67 -5.06
N ASN A 229 -11.26 -9.51 -4.37
CA ASN A 229 -10.79 -10.82 -3.88
C ASN A 229 -10.55 -11.83 -4.99
N ARG A 230 -11.32 -11.79 -6.09
CA ARG A 230 -11.06 -12.65 -7.26
C ARG A 230 -9.68 -12.38 -7.87
N LEU A 231 -9.21 -11.14 -7.82
CA LEU A 231 -7.86 -10.79 -8.27
C LEU A 231 -6.80 -11.05 -7.18
N SER A 232 -7.01 -10.55 -5.96
CA SER A 232 -5.98 -10.57 -4.91
C SER A 232 -5.69 -11.97 -4.36
N SER A 233 -6.68 -12.87 -4.37
CA SER A 233 -6.53 -14.23 -3.83
C SER A 233 -5.50 -15.06 -4.59
N GLY A 234 -5.30 -14.79 -5.88
CA GLY A 234 -4.22 -15.40 -6.68
C GLY A 234 -2.82 -15.10 -6.16
N PHE A 235 -2.67 -14.03 -5.38
CA PHE A 235 -1.43 -13.65 -4.71
C PHE A 235 -1.43 -13.98 -3.21
N GLY A 236 -2.44 -14.72 -2.74
CA GLY A 236 -2.61 -15.11 -1.34
C GLY A 236 -3.01 -13.96 -0.42
N VAL A 237 -3.70 -12.95 -0.95
CA VAL A 237 -4.24 -11.80 -0.21
C VAL A 237 -5.77 -11.77 -0.33
N THR A 238 -6.46 -11.54 0.78
CA THR A 238 -7.91 -11.38 0.83
C THR A 238 -8.31 -10.14 1.63
N PHE A 239 -9.29 -9.40 1.13
CA PHE A 239 -9.94 -8.27 1.76
C PHE A 239 -11.21 -8.77 2.46
N SER A 240 -11.41 -8.39 3.72
CA SER A 240 -12.55 -8.85 4.52
C SER A 240 -12.95 -7.83 5.57
N GLY A 241 -14.25 -7.70 5.82
CA GLY A 241 -14.82 -6.98 6.97
C GLY A 241 -14.55 -5.47 6.98
N PRO A 242 -15.48 -4.67 7.52
CA PRO A 242 -15.25 -3.24 7.69
C PRO A 242 -14.42 -2.92 8.91
N VAL A 243 -13.55 -1.95 8.73
CA VAL A 243 -12.83 -1.27 9.81
C VAL A 243 -12.96 0.22 9.60
N GLU A 244 -13.56 0.86 10.60
CA GLU A 244 -13.50 2.29 10.76
C GLU A 244 -12.20 2.67 11.46
N ASN A 245 -11.35 3.40 10.75
CA ASN A 245 -10.13 3.96 11.29
C ASN A 245 -10.32 5.45 11.59
N ALA A 246 -9.46 6.02 12.45
CA ALA A 246 -9.35 7.47 12.57
C ALA A 246 -9.07 8.11 11.19
N GLU A 247 -9.51 9.35 10.97
CA GLU A 247 -9.28 10.06 9.71
C GLU A 247 -7.79 10.19 9.36
N GLU A 248 -6.93 10.32 10.38
CA GLU A 248 -5.48 10.27 10.26
C GLU A 248 -4.96 8.94 10.82
N LEU A 249 -4.31 8.15 9.97
CA LEU A 249 -3.61 6.95 10.39
C LEU A 249 -2.12 7.22 10.45
N ARG A 250 -1.58 7.19 11.67
CA ARG A 250 -0.14 7.34 11.88
C ARG A 250 0.60 6.08 11.45
N VAL A 251 1.63 6.27 10.65
CA VAL A 251 2.60 5.23 10.35
C VAL A 251 3.47 5.02 11.60
N SER A 252 3.48 3.81 12.14
CA SER A 252 4.36 3.44 13.25
C SER A 252 5.80 3.53 12.78
N THR A 253 6.46 4.64 13.11
CA THR A 253 7.81 4.97 12.66
C THR A 253 8.86 4.30 13.54
N SER A 254 8.96 2.99 13.47
CA SER A 254 10.13 2.25 13.98
C SER A 254 11.43 2.74 13.30
N PHE A 255 11.36 3.14 12.02
CA PHE A 255 12.51 3.60 11.22
C PHE A 255 13.13 4.92 11.66
N TYR A 256 12.32 5.88 12.14
CA TYR A 256 12.86 7.15 12.64
C TYR A 256 13.60 6.98 13.96
N PHE A 257 13.21 5.99 14.78
CA PHE A 257 13.89 5.68 16.04
C PHE A 257 15.24 5.00 15.79
N PHE A 258 15.32 3.99 14.92
CA PHE A 258 16.58 3.27 14.70
C PHE A 258 17.65 4.10 13.99
N ASN A 259 17.30 4.90 12.97
CA ASN A 259 18.29 5.75 12.29
C ASN A 259 18.80 6.89 13.19
N ARG A 260 17.93 7.51 14.02
CA ARG A 260 18.39 8.49 15.02
C ARG A 260 19.18 7.87 16.14
N MET A 261 18.81 6.67 16.60
CA MET A 261 19.56 5.94 17.63
C MET A 261 20.95 5.56 17.13
N SER A 262 21.09 5.17 15.86
CA SER A 262 22.39 4.90 15.24
C SER A 262 23.28 6.15 15.20
N GLU A 263 22.75 7.29 14.73
CA GLU A 263 23.49 8.56 14.73
C GLU A 263 23.84 9.07 16.14
N LEU A 264 22.94 8.87 17.11
CA LEU A 264 23.19 9.22 18.52
C LEU A 264 24.24 8.31 19.15
N LEU A 265 24.20 7.00 18.88
CA LEU A 265 25.20 6.04 19.33
C LEU A 265 26.56 6.30 18.70
N GLU A 266 26.60 6.62 17.41
CA GLU A 266 27.84 6.99 16.70
C GLU A 266 28.46 8.27 17.27
N ARG A 267 27.63 9.27 17.61
CA ARG A 267 28.09 10.49 18.29
C ARG A 267 28.59 10.24 19.71
N PHE A 268 27.92 9.36 20.47
CA PHE A 268 28.36 8.96 21.80
C PHE A 268 29.69 8.17 21.75
N TYR A 269 29.85 7.28 20.77
CA TYR A 269 31.05 6.46 20.61
C TYR A 269 32.26 7.25 20.12
N LYS A 270 32.05 8.35 19.39
CA LYS A 270 33.12 9.28 18.98
C LYS A 270 33.56 10.26 20.09
N GLN A 271 32.83 10.33 21.20
CA GLN A 271 33.15 11.19 22.35
C GLN A 271 33.82 10.45 23.52
N PHE A 272 33.98 9.12 23.43
CA PHE A 272 34.80 8.28 24.29
C PHE A 272 36.02 7.77 23.53
#